data_AF-A0A1H9XV94-F1
#
_entry.id   AF-A0A1H9XV94-F1
#
_cell.length_a   1.000
_cell.length_b   1.000
_cell.length_c   1.000
_cell.angle_alpha   90.00
_cell.angle_beta   90.00
_cell.angle_gamma   90.00
#
_symmetry.space_group_name_H-M   'P 1'
#
loop_
_entity.id
_entity.type
_entity.pdbx_description
1 polymer ?
#
loop_
_entity_poly.entity_id
_entity_poly.type
_entity_poly.pdbx_seq_one_letter_code
_entity_poly.pdbx_strand_id
1 'polypeptide(L)'
;MAFALTGPAARLAASPRAAATTYVTAWAAGLAVLPAGPDPHGTAAEAVATLGAHRGAAVLQSWLVHGVAAAALAWLALALLRVPLPRREGGGQVSRARGWARVAVGGAVALSLVQVVLLHAAVLTADPAAPTAAAGWLHAVNLVDLAKLVFLGASVALLARAVLPASGARGVTTFSGVVAVVLPVAGLAFLWDSPVLSAVLTASLVLLLAWALVVAFWVSRGAARDASPAADGTLGAEPAVS
;
A
#
# COMPACT_ATOMS: atom_id res chain seq x y z
N MET A 1 -21.36 -24.39 -1.18
CA MET A 1 -20.28 -25.15 -0.52
C MET A 1 -18.98 -24.40 -0.70
N ALA A 2 -18.42 -23.81 0.37
CA ALA A 2 -17.10 -23.19 0.32
C ALA A 2 -16.08 -24.21 0.83
N PHE A 3 -15.21 -24.70 -0.05
CA PHE A 3 -14.05 -25.48 0.37
C PHE A 3 -13.10 -24.53 1.09
N ALA A 4 -13.07 -24.59 2.42
CA ALA A 4 -12.05 -23.92 3.20
C ALA A 4 -10.73 -24.64 2.91
N LEU A 5 -9.90 -24.06 2.05
CA LEU A 5 -8.53 -24.51 1.87
C LEU A 5 -7.81 -24.29 3.22
N THR A 6 -7.64 -25.36 4.00
CA THR A 6 -6.93 -25.34 5.29
C THR A 6 -5.44 -25.68 5.14
N GLY A 7 -4.98 -25.83 3.89
CA GLY A 7 -3.60 -26.17 3.56
C GLY A 7 -2.58 -25.03 3.80
N PRO A 8 -1.28 -25.36 3.86
CA PRO A 8 -0.20 -24.38 4.00
C PRO A 8 -0.20 -23.31 2.89
N ALA A 9 -0.61 -23.66 1.66
CA ALA A 9 -0.78 -22.70 0.55
C ALA A 9 -1.84 -21.63 0.85
N ALA A 10 -2.94 -21.97 1.52
CA ALA A 10 -3.97 -21.01 1.90
C ALA A 10 -3.54 -20.11 3.06
N ARG A 11 -2.66 -20.60 3.95
CA ARG A 11 -2.04 -19.80 5.02
C ARG A 11 -1.02 -18.82 4.45
N LEU A 12 -0.24 -19.23 3.44
CA LEU A 12 0.67 -18.35 2.71
C LEU A 12 -0.10 -17.26 1.94
N ALA A 13 -1.19 -17.63 1.25
CA ALA A 13 -2.10 -16.71 0.57
C ALA A 13 -2.87 -15.76 1.52
N ALA A 14 -2.78 -15.95 2.84
CA ALA A 14 -3.39 -15.08 3.84
C ALA A 14 -2.35 -14.33 4.70
N SER A 15 -1.06 -14.46 4.42
CA SER A 15 0.01 -13.90 5.26
C SER A 15 0.20 -12.39 5.03
N PRO A 16 -0.02 -11.53 6.04
CA PRO A 16 0.29 -10.10 5.95
C PRO A 16 1.76 -9.84 5.60
N ARG A 17 2.68 -10.69 6.07
CA ARG A 17 4.12 -10.56 5.78
C ARG A 17 4.42 -10.79 4.32
N ALA A 18 3.85 -11.82 3.70
CA ALA A 18 4.05 -12.08 2.28
C ALA A 18 3.55 -10.90 1.43
N ALA A 19 2.35 -10.38 1.74
CA ALA A 19 1.80 -9.22 1.06
C ALA A 19 2.69 -7.96 1.21
N ALA A 20 3.14 -7.65 2.42
CA ALA A 20 4.03 -6.51 2.66
C ALA A 20 5.41 -6.68 1.98
N THR A 21 5.99 -7.87 2.01
CA THR A 21 7.26 -8.15 1.31
C THR A 21 7.09 -7.96 -0.20
N THR A 22 6.04 -8.52 -0.81
CA THR A 22 5.76 -8.35 -2.25
C THR A 22 5.55 -6.88 -2.60
N TYR A 23 4.86 -6.12 -1.74
CA TYR A 23 4.66 -4.68 -1.94
C TYR A 23 6.00 -3.93 -1.98
N VAL A 24 6.89 -4.19 -1.02
CA VAL A 24 8.20 -3.53 -0.93
C VAL A 24 9.12 -3.97 -2.06
N THR A 25 9.18 -5.26 -2.40
CA THR A 25 10.04 -5.75 -3.48
C THR A 25 9.58 -5.25 -4.84
N ALA A 26 8.28 -5.13 -5.08
CA ALA A 26 7.75 -4.55 -6.32
C ALA A 26 8.17 -3.08 -6.48
N TRP A 27 8.09 -2.28 -5.40
CA TRP A 27 8.59 -0.90 -5.41
C TRP A 27 10.10 -0.82 -5.62
N ALA A 28 10.88 -1.60 -4.88
CA ALA A 28 12.33 -1.61 -5.00
C ALA A 28 12.79 -2.03 -6.41
N ALA A 29 12.17 -3.08 -6.97
CA ALA A 29 12.44 -3.52 -8.34
C ALA A 29 12.02 -2.47 -9.37
N GLY A 30 10.88 -1.80 -9.18
CA GLY A 30 10.46 -0.69 -10.03
C GLY A 30 11.47 0.44 -10.07
N LEU A 31 11.91 0.91 -8.90
CA LEU A 31 12.95 1.96 -8.78
C LEU A 31 14.29 1.52 -9.37
N ALA A 32 14.64 0.23 -9.31
CA ALA A 32 15.85 -0.29 -9.94
C ALA A 32 15.74 -0.32 -11.48
N VAL A 33 14.55 -0.55 -12.03
CA VAL A 33 14.31 -0.58 -13.49
C VAL A 33 14.40 0.82 -14.09
N LEU A 34 13.82 1.82 -13.44
CA LEU A 34 13.88 3.21 -13.86
C LEU A 34 13.94 4.12 -12.61
N PRO A 35 15.14 4.60 -12.23
CA PRO A 35 15.35 5.33 -10.97
C PRO A 35 14.62 6.65 -10.88
N ALA A 36 14.39 7.30 -12.02
CA ALA A 36 13.64 8.55 -12.13
C ALA A 36 12.78 8.51 -13.41
N GLY A 37 11.50 8.84 -13.25
CA GLY A 37 10.60 9.09 -14.38
C GLY A 37 10.72 10.52 -14.89
N PRO A 38 9.89 10.90 -15.88
CA PRO A 38 9.74 12.30 -16.28
C PRO A 38 9.44 13.20 -15.07
N ASP A 39 10.08 14.36 -15.02
CA ASP A 39 9.80 15.38 -13.99
C ASP A 39 8.34 15.85 -14.12
N PRO A 40 7.52 15.81 -13.05
CA PRO A 40 6.15 16.31 -13.05
C PRO A 40 6.00 17.77 -13.50
N HIS A 41 7.05 18.59 -13.34
CA HIS A 41 7.08 20.01 -13.70
C HIS A 41 8.00 20.30 -14.90
N GLY A 42 8.57 19.25 -15.51
CA GLY A 42 9.42 19.37 -16.68
C GLY A 42 8.64 19.77 -17.94
N THR A 43 9.38 20.18 -18.96
CA THR A 43 8.80 20.52 -20.27
C THR A 43 8.29 19.28 -21.00
N ALA A 44 7.35 19.49 -21.94
CA ALA A 44 6.85 18.41 -22.79
C ALA A 44 7.97 17.73 -23.62
N ALA A 45 8.98 18.50 -24.04
CA ALA A 45 10.13 17.98 -24.77
C ALA A 45 11.00 17.05 -23.90
N GLU A 46 11.29 17.44 -22.66
CA GLU A 46 12.04 16.62 -21.71
C GLU A 46 11.30 15.33 -21.36
N ALA A 47 9.98 15.42 -21.19
CA ALA A 47 9.15 14.25 -20.95
C ALA A 47 9.20 13.24 -22.10
N VAL A 48 9.04 13.70 -23.35
CA VAL A 48 9.14 12.84 -24.54
C VAL A 48 10.55 12.27 -24.72
N ALA A 49 11.59 13.08 -24.50
CA ALA A 49 12.96 12.60 -24.58
C ALA A 49 13.22 11.48 -23.56
N THR A 50 12.77 11.66 -22.31
CA THR A 50 12.89 10.66 -21.24
C THR A 50 12.15 9.38 -21.59
N LEU A 51 10.87 9.48 -21.97
CA LEU A 51 10.06 8.32 -22.34
C LEU A 51 10.62 7.62 -23.58
N GLY A 52 11.06 8.37 -24.60
CA GLY A 52 11.66 7.84 -25.82
C GLY A 52 12.90 6.98 -25.55
N ALA A 53 13.77 7.43 -24.65
CA ALA A 53 14.97 6.70 -24.27
C ALA A 53 14.69 5.48 -23.36
N HIS A 54 13.54 5.44 -22.67
CA HIS A 54 13.28 4.47 -21.59
C HIS A 54 11.91 3.75 -21.71
N ARG A 55 11.33 3.64 -22.91
CA ARG A 55 9.94 3.15 -23.12
C ARG A 55 9.62 1.84 -22.40
N GLY A 56 10.44 0.80 -22.62
CA GLY A 56 10.24 -0.52 -22.01
C GLY A 56 10.41 -0.50 -20.49
N ALA A 57 11.40 0.25 -19.99
CA ALA A 57 11.66 0.41 -18.56
C ALA A 57 10.49 1.16 -17.87
N ALA A 58 9.96 2.22 -18.49
CA ALA A 58 8.81 2.97 -17.97
C ALA A 58 7.55 2.09 -17.86
N VAL A 59 7.27 1.28 -18.89
CA VAL A 59 6.14 0.33 -18.88
C VAL A 59 6.31 -0.72 -17.78
N LEU A 60 7.49 -1.34 -17.69
CA LEU A 60 7.77 -2.36 -16.67
C LEU A 60 7.72 -1.77 -15.25
N GLN A 61 8.32 -0.61 -15.02
CA GLN A 61 8.25 0.11 -13.74
C GLN A 61 6.78 0.34 -13.36
N SER A 62 5.95 0.82 -14.29
CA SER A 62 4.54 1.09 -14.04
C SER A 62 3.76 -0.15 -13.60
N TRP A 63 3.98 -1.29 -14.27
CA TRP A 63 3.36 -2.55 -13.87
C TRP A 63 3.81 -3.00 -12.48
N LEU A 64 5.08 -2.88 -12.15
CA LEU A 64 5.60 -3.23 -10.83
C LEU A 64 5.02 -2.32 -9.74
N VAL A 65 5.10 -1.00 -9.95
CA VAL A 65 4.80 0.04 -8.95
C VAL A 65 3.30 0.32 -8.79
N HIS A 66 2.53 0.23 -9.87
CA HIS A 66 1.09 0.55 -9.86
C HIS A 66 0.19 -0.67 -10.09
N GLY A 67 0.71 -1.76 -10.66
CA GLY A 67 -0.01 -3.02 -10.78
C GLY A 67 0.25 -3.94 -9.58
N VAL A 68 1.45 -4.53 -9.54
CA VAL A 68 1.83 -5.56 -8.56
C VAL A 68 1.81 -5.01 -7.14
N ALA A 69 2.42 -3.85 -6.91
CA ALA A 69 2.43 -3.24 -5.58
C ALA A 69 1.00 -2.86 -5.12
N ALA A 70 0.13 -2.36 -6.00
CA ALA A 70 -1.26 -2.07 -5.65
C ALA A 70 -2.03 -3.34 -5.25
N ALA A 71 -1.86 -4.43 -6.00
CA ALA A 71 -2.46 -5.73 -5.68
C ALA A 71 -1.94 -6.28 -4.34
N ALA A 72 -0.64 -6.18 -4.08
CA ALA A 72 -0.02 -6.60 -2.82
C ALA A 72 -0.53 -5.78 -1.63
N LEU A 73 -0.70 -4.46 -1.80
CA LEU A 73 -1.26 -3.59 -0.76
C LEU A 73 -2.75 -3.89 -0.49
N ALA A 74 -3.52 -4.18 -1.54
CA ALA A 74 -4.90 -4.62 -1.40
C ALA A 74 -4.99 -5.93 -0.61
N TRP A 75 -4.12 -6.89 -0.94
CA TRP A 75 -4.00 -8.14 -0.22
C TRP A 75 -3.64 -7.91 1.25
N LEU A 76 -2.66 -7.06 1.55
CA LEU A 76 -2.30 -6.69 2.92
C LEU A 76 -3.50 -6.11 3.67
N ALA A 77 -4.21 -5.15 3.09
CA ALA A 77 -5.38 -4.54 3.70
C ALA A 77 -6.49 -5.57 4.00
N LEU A 78 -6.77 -6.47 3.05
CA LEU A 78 -7.74 -7.55 3.25
C LEU A 78 -7.31 -8.51 4.36
N ALA A 79 -6.02 -8.83 4.46
CA ALA A 79 -5.49 -9.66 5.55
C ALA A 79 -5.64 -8.96 6.92
N LEU A 80 -5.37 -7.65 6.99
CA LEU A 80 -5.56 -6.86 8.21
C LEU A 80 -7.04 -6.79 8.62
N LEU A 81 -7.96 -6.64 7.67
CA LEU A 81 -9.40 -6.58 7.93
C LEU A 81 -10.00 -7.93 8.38
N ARG A 82 -9.27 -9.04 8.21
CA ARG A 82 -9.68 -10.37 8.69
C ARG A 82 -9.32 -10.62 10.16
N VAL A 83 -8.50 -9.77 10.79
CA VAL A 83 -8.15 -9.91 12.20
C VAL A 83 -9.43 -9.88 13.05
N PRO A 84 -9.70 -10.89 13.89
CA PRO A 84 -10.88 -10.90 14.76
C PRO A 84 -10.88 -9.71 15.72
N LEU A 85 -12.07 -9.19 16.02
CA LEU A 85 -12.23 -8.10 17.00
C LEU A 85 -12.76 -8.68 18.32
N PRO A 86 -12.23 -8.24 19.47
CA PRO A 86 -12.86 -8.50 20.76
C PRO A 86 -14.31 -7.98 20.73
N ARG A 87 -15.27 -8.78 21.21
CA ARG A 87 -16.65 -8.31 21.41
C ARG A 87 -16.64 -7.25 22.51
N ARG A 88 -16.53 -5.98 22.14
CA ARG A 88 -16.75 -4.82 23.02
C ARG A 88 -17.97 -4.04 22.56
N GLU A 89 -18.66 -3.44 23.53
CA GLU A 89 -19.67 -2.41 23.30
C GLU A 89 -19.04 -1.29 22.44
N GLY A 90 -19.65 -0.98 21.28
CA GLY A 90 -19.11 -0.04 20.28
C GLY A 90 -18.86 -0.61 18.86
N GLY A 91 -19.27 -1.85 18.58
CA GLY A 91 -19.02 -2.53 17.30
C GLY A 91 -19.48 -1.79 16.02
N GLY A 92 -20.47 -0.89 16.12
CA GLY A 92 -20.96 -0.11 14.99
C GLY A 92 -19.92 0.82 14.36
N GLN A 93 -19.09 1.50 15.18
CA GLN A 93 -18.08 2.43 14.67
C GLN A 93 -16.93 1.69 13.97
N VAL A 94 -16.51 0.55 14.52
CA VAL A 94 -15.44 -0.27 13.92
C VAL A 94 -15.92 -0.93 12.63
N SER A 95 -17.16 -1.44 12.59
CA SER A 95 -17.75 -1.97 11.37
C SER A 95 -17.80 -0.92 10.25
N ARG A 96 -18.23 0.31 10.58
CA ARG A 96 -18.23 1.44 9.64
C ARG A 96 -16.82 1.79 9.17
N ALA A 97 -15.84 1.84 10.07
CA ALA A 97 -14.44 2.09 9.71
C ALA A 97 -13.89 1.03 8.76
N ARG A 98 -14.21 -0.26 8.97
CA ARG A 98 -13.87 -1.35 8.04
C ARG A 98 -14.52 -1.20 6.68
N GLY A 99 -15.79 -0.78 6.64
CA GLY A 99 -16.50 -0.48 5.39
C GLY A 99 -15.78 0.61 4.59
N TRP A 100 -15.51 1.74 5.23
CA TRP A 100 -14.76 2.83 4.58
C TRP A 100 -13.33 2.45 4.22
N ALA A 101 -12.65 1.63 5.02
CA ALA A 101 -11.31 1.15 4.68
C ALA A 101 -11.29 0.38 3.36
N ARG A 102 -12.32 -0.44 3.10
CA ARG A 102 -12.46 -1.16 1.82
C ARG A 102 -12.67 -0.20 0.65
N VAL A 103 -13.50 0.82 0.83
CA VAL A 103 -13.72 1.86 -0.19
C VAL A 103 -12.41 2.61 -0.47
N ALA A 104 -11.70 3.01 0.59
CA ALA A 104 -10.45 3.74 0.47
C ALA A 104 -9.38 2.92 -0.27
N VAL A 105 -9.19 1.65 0.14
CA VAL A 105 -8.25 0.74 -0.52
C VAL A 105 -8.67 0.46 -1.96
N GLY A 106 -9.96 0.21 -2.21
CA GLY A 106 -10.49 -0.02 -3.55
C GLY A 106 -10.23 1.17 -4.48
N GLY A 107 -10.43 2.40 -3.98
CA GLY A 107 -10.13 3.62 -4.71
C GLY A 107 -8.65 3.77 -5.04
N ALA A 108 -7.76 3.54 -4.06
CA ALA A 108 -6.31 3.58 -4.29
C ALA A 108 -5.87 2.55 -5.35
N VAL A 109 -6.41 1.33 -5.31
CA VAL A 109 -6.11 0.28 -6.28
C VAL A 109 -6.63 0.65 -7.67
N ALA A 110 -7.89 1.11 -7.76
CA ALA A 110 -8.48 1.51 -9.04
C ALA A 110 -7.67 2.64 -9.70
N LEU A 111 -7.30 3.67 -8.94
CA LEU A 111 -6.47 4.76 -9.42
C LEU A 111 -5.08 4.27 -9.85
N SER A 112 -4.49 3.32 -9.13
CA SER A 112 -3.21 2.72 -9.53
C SER A 112 -3.32 1.99 -10.87
N LEU A 113 -4.40 1.24 -11.11
CA LEU A 113 -4.62 0.55 -12.39
C LEU A 113 -4.89 1.53 -13.55
N VAL A 114 -5.67 2.59 -13.30
CA VAL A 114 -5.86 3.69 -14.26
C VAL A 114 -4.51 4.31 -14.62
N GLN A 115 -3.63 4.52 -13.64
CA GLN A 115 -2.30 5.07 -13.87
C GLN A 115 -1.42 4.19 -14.75
N VAL A 116 -1.53 2.86 -14.64
CA VAL A 116 -0.86 1.94 -15.58
C VAL A 116 -1.30 2.25 -17.02
N VAL A 117 -2.61 2.35 -17.26
CA VAL A 117 -3.17 2.64 -18.58
C VAL A 117 -2.72 4.00 -19.09
N LEU A 118 -2.80 5.04 -18.26
CA LEU A 118 -2.40 6.40 -18.63
C LEU A 118 -0.92 6.48 -18.98
N LEU A 119 -0.04 5.81 -18.23
CA LEU A 119 1.39 5.80 -18.55
C LEU A 119 1.68 5.03 -19.86
N HIS A 120 0.96 3.94 -20.13
CA HIS A 120 1.09 3.26 -21.42
C HIS A 120 0.67 4.19 -22.57
N ALA A 121 -0.43 4.93 -22.41
CA ALA A 121 -0.84 5.92 -23.39
C ALA A 121 0.21 7.01 -23.60
N ALA A 122 0.83 7.51 -22.51
CA ALA A 122 1.93 8.47 -22.58
C ALA A 122 3.13 7.92 -23.37
N VAL A 123 3.54 6.67 -23.12
CA VAL A 123 4.65 6.01 -23.82
C VAL A 123 4.34 5.81 -25.31
N LEU A 124 3.12 5.38 -25.63
CA LEU A 124 2.69 5.15 -27.02
C LEU A 124 2.59 6.44 -27.84
N THR A 125 2.33 7.56 -27.18
CA THR A 125 2.19 8.89 -27.80
C THR A 125 3.42 9.77 -27.64
N ALA A 126 4.53 9.22 -27.12
CA ALA A 126 5.80 9.93 -26.96
C ALA A 126 6.50 10.13 -28.32
N ASP A 127 6.02 11.11 -29.09
CA ASP A 127 6.54 11.53 -30.38
C ASP A 127 7.23 12.91 -30.27
N PRO A 128 8.53 13.03 -30.62
CA PRO A 128 9.23 14.31 -30.64
C PRO A 128 8.58 15.38 -31.52
N ALA A 129 7.84 14.99 -32.57
CA ALA A 129 7.15 15.93 -33.46
C ALA A 129 5.85 16.47 -32.86
N ALA A 130 5.28 15.81 -31.85
CA ALA A 130 4.01 16.17 -31.22
C ALA A 130 4.05 15.97 -29.69
N PRO A 131 4.91 16.70 -28.96
CA PRO A 131 5.22 16.38 -27.56
C PRO A 131 4.08 16.65 -26.57
N THR A 132 3.10 17.47 -26.96
CA THR A 132 1.97 17.86 -26.11
C THR A 132 1.03 16.68 -25.79
N ALA A 133 0.92 15.67 -26.66
CA ALA A 133 0.07 14.52 -26.43
C ALA A 133 0.54 13.68 -25.23
N ALA A 134 1.82 13.29 -25.21
CA ALA A 134 2.42 12.57 -24.09
C ALA A 134 2.42 13.39 -22.79
N ALA A 135 2.68 14.70 -22.88
CA ALA A 135 2.63 15.60 -21.73
C ALA A 135 1.23 15.66 -21.09
N GLY A 136 0.17 15.68 -21.91
CA GLY A 136 -1.20 15.63 -21.41
C GLY A 136 -1.51 14.36 -20.61
N TRP A 137 -1.05 13.20 -21.09
CA TRP A 137 -1.19 11.93 -20.36
C TRP A 137 -0.40 11.90 -19.05
N LEU A 138 0.83 12.43 -19.06
CA LEU A 138 1.66 12.54 -17.85
C LEU A 138 1.05 13.50 -16.82
N HIS A 139 0.45 14.60 -17.27
CA HIS A 139 -0.31 15.47 -16.37
C HIS A 139 -1.48 14.74 -15.73
N ALA A 140 -2.23 13.94 -16.51
CA ALA A 140 -3.29 13.09 -15.95
C ALA A 140 -2.75 12.05 -14.95
N VAL A 141 -1.58 11.46 -15.21
CA VAL A 141 -0.88 10.57 -14.26
C VAL A 141 -0.63 11.30 -12.93
N ASN A 142 -0.11 12.53 -12.97
CA ASN A 142 0.18 13.33 -11.77
C ASN A 142 -1.09 13.63 -10.95
N LEU A 143 -2.21 13.95 -11.60
CA LEU A 143 -3.50 14.15 -10.92
C LEU A 143 -4.05 12.86 -10.30
N VAL A 144 -3.89 11.73 -10.99
CA VAL A 144 -4.26 10.41 -10.47
C VAL A 144 -3.37 10.03 -9.27
N ASP A 145 -2.08 10.35 -9.31
CA ASP A 145 -1.15 10.15 -8.19
C ASP A 145 -1.54 10.94 -6.95
N LEU A 146 -1.88 12.23 -7.10
CA LEU A 146 -2.42 13.06 -6.02
C LEU A 146 -3.65 12.38 -5.39
N ALA A 147 -4.65 12.03 -6.20
CA ALA A 147 -5.86 11.39 -5.71
C ALA A 147 -5.56 10.06 -5.01
N LYS A 148 -4.68 9.24 -5.59
CA LYS A 148 -4.27 7.96 -5.02
C LYS A 148 -3.63 8.13 -3.65
N LEU A 149 -2.77 9.15 -3.46
CA LEU A 149 -2.16 9.43 -2.15
C LEU A 149 -3.19 9.83 -1.09
N VAL A 150 -4.25 10.56 -1.47
CA VAL A 150 -5.38 10.84 -0.57
C VAL A 150 -6.08 9.55 -0.15
N PHE A 151 -6.40 8.68 -1.12
CA PHE A 151 -7.02 7.38 -0.85
C PHE A 151 -6.13 6.49 0.02
N LEU A 152 -4.82 6.44 -0.25
CA LEU A 152 -3.84 5.71 0.56
C LEU A 152 -3.77 6.25 1.99
N GLY A 153 -3.73 7.57 2.18
CA GLY A 153 -3.76 8.18 3.50
C GLY A 153 -5.02 7.81 4.28
N ALA A 154 -6.18 7.87 3.63
CA ALA A 154 -7.45 7.42 4.20
C ALA A 154 -7.42 5.92 4.56
N SER A 155 -6.88 5.07 3.68
CA SER A 155 -6.72 3.63 3.94
C SER A 155 -5.90 3.37 5.19
N VAL A 156 -4.74 4.02 5.31
CA VAL A 156 -3.84 3.88 6.47
C VAL A 156 -4.57 4.30 7.76
N ALA A 157 -5.22 5.46 7.77
CA ALA A 157 -5.96 5.95 8.94
C ALA A 157 -7.11 5.01 9.34
N LEU A 158 -7.90 4.55 8.37
CA LEU A 158 -9.06 3.70 8.62
C LEU A 158 -8.66 2.30 9.05
N LEU A 159 -7.61 1.72 8.46
CA LEU A 159 -7.05 0.43 8.90
C LEU A 159 -6.46 0.54 10.30
N ALA A 160 -5.74 1.62 10.60
CA ALA A 160 -5.21 1.87 11.94
C ALA A 160 -6.33 1.91 12.98
N ARG A 161 -7.42 2.66 12.71
CA ARG A 161 -8.60 2.72 13.59
C ARG A 161 -9.34 1.39 13.71
N ALA A 162 -9.41 0.63 12.63
CA ALA A 162 -10.18 -0.60 12.58
C ALA A 162 -9.47 -1.82 13.18
N VAL A 163 -8.13 -1.79 13.27
CA VAL A 163 -7.31 -2.98 13.60
C VAL A 163 -6.42 -2.77 14.83
N LEU A 164 -5.81 -1.59 15.00
CA LEU A 164 -4.77 -1.39 16.01
C LEU A 164 -5.25 -1.16 17.45
N PRO A 165 -6.43 -0.57 17.74
CA PRO A 165 -6.91 -0.42 19.13
C PRO A 165 -7.09 -1.75 19.86
N ALA A 166 -7.44 -2.82 19.16
CA ALA A 166 -7.59 -4.16 19.73
C ALA A 166 -6.25 -4.78 20.17
N SER A 167 -5.14 -4.10 19.87
CA SER A 167 -3.82 -4.71 19.87
C SER A 167 -2.83 -4.08 20.87
N GLY A 168 -3.15 -2.90 21.43
CA GLY A 168 -2.27 -2.20 22.38
C GLY A 168 -1.04 -1.52 21.75
N ALA A 169 -0.96 -1.50 20.41
CA ALA A 169 0.18 -0.99 19.64
C ALA A 169 0.21 0.55 19.50
N ARG A 170 0.26 1.30 20.62
CA ARG A 170 0.21 2.79 20.57
C ARG A 170 1.21 3.40 19.58
N GLY A 171 2.45 2.91 19.55
CA GLY A 171 3.47 3.40 18.60
C GLY A 171 3.11 3.15 17.13
N VAL A 172 2.53 1.99 16.80
CA VAL A 172 2.11 1.67 15.42
C VAL A 172 0.90 2.52 15.00
N THR A 173 -0.01 2.80 15.94
CA THR A 173 -1.15 3.71 15.69
C THR A 173 -0.67 5.13 15.41
N THR A 174 0.25 5.67 16.23
CA THR A 174 0.83 7.00 16.01
C THR A 174 1.57 7.06 14.67
N PHE A 175 2.40 6.06 14.38
CA PHE A 175 3.12 6.00 13.10
C PHE A 175 2.16 5.95 11.90
N SER A 176 1.09 5.16 12.00
CA SER A 176 0.03 5.13 10.98
C SER A 176 -0.64 6.50 10.81
N GLY A 177 -0.90 7.21 11.91
CA GLY A 177 -1.45 8.57 11.87
C GLY A 177 -0.53 9.55 11.13
N VAL A 178 0.77 9.50 11.38
CA VAL A 178 1.77 10.32 10.67
C VAL A 178 1.76 10.00 9.17
N VAL A 179 1.86 8.72 8.79
CA VAL A 179 1.84 8.30 7.38
C VAL A 179 0.53 8.74 6.70
N ALA A 180 -0.61 8.59 7.37
CA ALA A 180 -1.91 8.97 6.82
C ALA A 180 -2.03 10.46 6.47
N VAL A 181 -1.35 11.34 7.21
CA VAL A 181 -1.33 12.78 6.96
C VAL A 181 -0.26 13.15 5.95
N VAL A 182 0.93 12.54 6.03
CA VAL A 182 2.04 12.86 5.13
C VAL A 182 1.71 12.52 3.67
N LEU A 183 0.99 11.43 3.39
CA LEU A 183 0.65 11.03 2.02
C LEU A 183 -0.14 12.08 1.22
N PRO A 184 -1.29 12.61 1.69
CA PRO A 184 -2.01 13.66 0.96
C PRO A 184 -1.20 14.96 0.85
N VAL A 185 -0.38 15.30 1.85
CA VAL A 185 0.52 16.47 1.79
C VAL A 185 1.60 16.28 0.72
N ALA A 186 2.19 15.09 0.65
CA ALA A 186 3.14 14.71 -0.39
C ALA A 186 2.54 14.84 -1.80
N GLY A 187 1.26 14.52 -1.98
CA GLY A 187 0.60 14.66 -3.28
C GLY A 187 0.54 16.09 -3.79
N LEU A 188 0.61 17.10 -2.93
CA LEU A 188 0.65 18.50 -3.36
C LEU A 188 1.89 18.83 -4.20
N ALA A 189 2.94 18.00 -4.14
CA ALA A 189 4.12 18.10 -5.01
C ALA A 189 3.76 17.99 -6.51
N PHE A 190 2.64 17.35 -6.85
CA PHE A 190 2.17 17.26 -8.23
C PHE A 190 1.48 18.53 -8.74
N LEU A 191 1.13 19.45 -7.84
CA LEU A 191 0.44 20.70 -8.15
C LEU A 191 1.38 21.91 -8.06
N TRP A 192 2.36 21.85 -7.17
CA TRP A 192 3.32 22.92 -6.92
C TRP A 192 4.75 22.43 -7.03
N ASP A 193 5.53 23.13 -7.86
CA ASP A 193 6.97 22.93 -7.95
C ASP A 193 7.65 23.50 -6.69
N SER A 194 8.07 22.60 -5.80
CA SER A 194 8.74 22.95 -4.55
C SER A 194 9.69 21.84 -4.13
N PRO A 195 10.98 22.14 -3.88
CA PRO A 195 11.94 21.13 -3.45
C PRO A 195 11.56 20.48 -2.12
N VAL A 196 10.87 21.22 -1.25
CA VAL A 196 10.36 20.68 0.02
C VAL A 196 9.25 19.67 -0.21
N LEU A 197 8.28 19.98 -1.08
CA LEU A 197 7.20 19.04 -1.40
C LEU A 197 7.73 17.79 -2.11
N SER A 198 8.71 17.94 -3.02
CA SER A 198 9.38 16.81 -3.66
C SER A 198 10.10 15.92 -2.64
N ALA A 199 10.83 16.51 -1.68
CA ALA A 199 11.46 15.76 -0.61
C ALA A 199 10.43 15.04 0.29
N VAL A 200 9.31 15.69 0.60
CA VAL A 200 8.19 15.09 1.35
C VAL A 200 7.56 13.95 0.57
N LEU A 201 7.40 14.08 -0.74
CA LEU A 201 6.90 13.00 -1.62
C LEU A 201 7.83 11.79 -1.57
N THR A 202 9.14 11.99 -1.75
CA THR A 202 10.12 10.89 -1.64
C THR A 202 10.11 10.24 -0.25
N ALA A 203 10.11 11.05 0.82
CA ALA A 203 10.05 10.54 2.19
C ALA A 203 8.76 9.77 2.47
N SER A 204 7.63 10.22 1.92
CA SER A 204 6.32 9.57 2.09
C SER A 204 6.30 8.14 1.53
N LEU A 205 7.01 7.89 0.43
CA LEU A 205 7.18 6.55 -0.13
C LEU A 205 7.92 5.66 0.88
N VAL A 206 9.07 6.10 1.37
CA VAL A 206 9.87 5.34 2.36
C VAL A 206 9.04 5.05 3.61
N LEU A 207 8.30 6.04 4.11
CA LEU A 207 7.41 5.89 5.26
C LEU A 207 6.29 4.87 5.00
N LEU A 208 5.69 4.88 3.81
CA LEU A 208 4.64 3.93 3.44
C LEU A 208 5.16 2.50 3.31
N LEU A 209 6.34 2.31 2.71
CA LEU A 209 7.00 1.00 2.63
C LEU A 209 7.32 0.46 4.04
N ALA A 210 7.88 1.31 4.91
CA ALA A 210 8.17 0.95 6.29
C ALA A 210 6.88 0.63 7.07
N TRP A 211 5.82 1.42 6.87
CA TRP A 211 4.51 1.20 7.47
C TRP A 211 3.93 -0.16 7.11
N ALA A 212 3.98 -0.55 5.83
CA ALA A 212 3.48 -1.85 5.38
C ALA A 212 4.20 -3.01 6.09
N LEU A 213 5.53 -2.93 6.24
CA LEU A 213 6.32 -3.94 6.95
C LEU A 213 6.02 -3.95 8.45
N VAL A 214 5.97 -2.77 9.10
CA VAL A 214 5.71 -2.65 10.54
C VAL A 214 4.34 -3.21 10.88
N VAL A 215 3.29 -2.83 10.15
CA VAL A 215 1.92 -3.31 10.44
C VAL A 215 1.79 -4.82 10.19
N ALA A 216 2.40 -5.33 9.12
CA ALA A 216 2.40 -6.77 8.83
C ALA A 216 3.15 -7.56 9.91
N PHE A 217 4.34 -7.12 10.31
CA PHE A 217 5.12 -7.75 11.37
C PHE A 217 4.33 -7.81 12.67
N TRP A 218 3.75 -6.67 13.05
CA TRP A 218 3.08 -6.50 14.32
C TRP A 218 1.81 -7.35 14.41
N VAL A 219 0.96 -7.35 13.37
CA VAL A 219 -0.24 -8.21 13.30
C VAL A 219 0.11 -9.69 13.26
N SER A 220 1.13 -10.10 12.50
CA SER A 220 1.58 -11.50 12.48
C SER A 220 2.14 -11.96 13.83
N ARG A 221 2.77 -11.05 14.60
CA ARG A 221 3.26 -11.38 15.95
C ARG A 221 2.11 -11.56 16.95
N GLY A 222 1.03 -10.78 16.83
CA GLY A 222 -0.20 -10.98 17.62
C GLY A 222 -0.78 -12.37 17.40
N ALA A 223 -0.99 -12.75 16.14
CA ALA A 223 -1.56 -14.05 15.78
C ALA A 223 -0.74 -15.25 16.29
N ALA A 224 0.59 -15.14 16.33
CA ALA A 224 1.45 -16.20 16.85
C ALA A 224 1.31 -16.39 18.38
N ARG A 225 1.13 -15.30 19.13
CA ARG A 225 0.93 -15.36 20.59
C ARG A 225 -0.37 -16.06 20.96
N ASP A 226 -1.44 -15.76 20.23
CA ASP A 226 -2.77 -16.34 20.48
C ASP A 226 -2.84 -17.84 20.18
N ALA A 227 -1.90 -18.39 19.40
CA ALA A 227 -1.80 -19.81 19.08
C ALA A 227 -0.96 -20.64 20.08
N SER A 228 -0.10 -20.00 20.88
CA SER A 228 0.72 -20.64 21.92
C SER A 228 0.08 -20.98 23.29
N PRO A 229 -1.19 -20.67 23.65
CA PRO A 229 -1.72 -20.95 25.00
C PRO A 229 -1.86 -22.43 25.40
N ALA A 230 -1.72 -23.40 24.50
CA ALA A 230 -2.08 -24.79 24.75
C ALA A 230 -0.95 -25.70 25.26
N ALA A 231 0.29 -25.21 25.39
CA ALA A 231 1.45 -26.08 25.70
C ALA A 231 1.79 -26.23 27.20
N ASP A 232 1.32 -25.33 28.08
CA ASP A 232 1.77 -25.27 29.48
C ASP A 232 0.74 -25.76 30.52
N GLY A 233 -0.40 -26.33 30.09
CA GLY A 233 -1.51 -26.69 30.99
C GLY A 233 -1.59 -28.16 31.45
N THR A 234 -0.73 -29.07 30.96
CA THR A 234 -0.85 -30.52 31.23
C THR A 234 0.34 -31.11 32.00
N LEU A 235 0.76 -30.46 33.09
CA LEU A 235 1.67 -31.04 34.08
C LEU A 235 1.17 -30.73 35.49
N GLY A 236 0.06 -31.34 35.87
CA GLY A 236 -0.53 -31.18 37.20
C GLY A 236 -1.60 -32.21 37.51
N ALA A 237 -1.47 -33.43 36.99
CA ALA A 237 -2.15 -34.58 37.57
C ALA A 237 -1.24 -35.10 38.69
N GLU A 238 -1.45 -34.61 39.91
CA GLU A 238 -0.95 -35.32 41.09
C GLU A 238 -1.65 -36.68 41.15
N PRO A 239 -0.90 -37.82 41.15
CA PRO A 239 -1.50 -39.09 41.51
C PRO A 239 -1.84 -39.03 42.99
N ALA A 240 -3.14 -39.14 43.31
CA ALA A 240 -3.61 -39.35 44.66
C ALA A 240 -2.91 -40.61 45.22
N VAL A 241 -2.02 -40.41 46.18
CA VAL A 241 -1.44 -41.49 46.97
C VAL A 241 -2.49 -41.94 47.97
N SER A 242 -2.75 -43.24 47.91
CA SER A 242 -3.67 -44.07 48.69
C SER A 242 -3.55 -43.95 50.20
#